data_AF-G0TVI6-F1
#
_entry.id   AF-G0TVI6-F1
#
_cell.length_a   1.000
_cell.length_b   1.000
_cell.length_c   1.000
_cell.angle_alpha   90.00
_cell.angle_beta   90.00
_cell.angle_gamma   90.00
#
_symmetry.space_group_name_H-M   'P 1'
#
loop_
_entity.id
_entity.type
_entity.pdbx_description
1 polymer ?
#
loop_
_entity_poly.entity_id
_entity_poly.type
_entity_poly.pdbx_seq_one_letter_code
_entity_poly.pdbx_strand_id
1 'polypeptide(L)'
;MMDSTVICGTHKLKELDGKPCTVEATLVIGTVPDGLEIVATVSNVLRGQAKISDGKLTANLTSTMKQTTKEEMDVETALTTGLRTGFAVSLDDVILTLTGAQNTLQLERNVLVDVQFGEYTLLEFNGESVVASDMRLTILPSRATSALVIAGFKNSLRGELELCCGRLQGVLASTTYEVDGLDKAMEEAFLSAVKGQGLKVCVDGARLTLKHDHNVFLYEVRPSIPEMLLGEYVLKSFNGTPKLSGCQVTLSFTDSEDGIGKSAVVQMVGTLRGRVTTEDGKLKAKLMPSRTVAGESEMHLEEVLRRGFRAGFLWDLSGQELTLRYKGEVLVYLKIPTVVYENGKPSYVGDEVSRCFKNDDSGRMFRIINTVEGKWAFYNDTRVYNLCVSVT
;
A
#
# COMPACT_ATOMS: atom_id res chain seq x y z
N MET A 1 5.94 -21.11 -26.11
CA MET A 1 5.41 -19.74 -26.33
C MET A 1 5.73 -18.97 -25.05
N MET A 2 6.48 -17.88 -25.13
CA MET A 2 6.87 -17.12 -23.93
C MET A 2 5.62 -16.40 -23.41
N ASP A 3 5.30 -16.53 -22.13
CA ASP A 3 4.20 -15.80 -21.51
C ASP A 3 4.52 -14.29 -21.56
N SER A 4 3.67 -13.52 -22.24
CA SER A 4 3.90 -12.10 -22.49
C SER A 4 3.90 -11.24 -21.22
N THR A 5 3.33 -11.76 -20.13
CA THR A 5 3.33 -11.07 -18.83
C THR A 5 4.71 -11.07 -18.15
N VAL A 6 5.59 -12.00 -18.52
CA VAL A 6 6.91 -12.18 -17.87
C VAL A 6 7.82 -10.96 -18.03
N ILE A 7 7.64 -10.18 -19.10
CA ILE A 7 8.44 -8.98 -19.37
C ILE A 7 7.77 -7.68 -18.86
N CYS A 8 6.57 -7.77 -18.28
CA CYS A 8 5.90 -6.61 -17.73
C CYS A 8 6.66 -6.05 -16.51
N GLY A 9 6.52 -4.76 -16.28
CA GLY A 9 7.19 -4.01 -15.22
C GLY A 9 7.94 -2.79 -15.73
N THR A 10 8.62 -2.12 -14.79
CA THR A 10 9.45 -0.95 -15.07
C THR A 10 10.89 -1.36 -15.29
N HIS A 11 11.50 -1.00 -16.42
CA HIS A 11 12.88 -1.32 -16.76
C HIS A 11 13.70 -0.06 -16.99
N LYS A 12 14.94 0.00 -16.49
CA LYS A 12 15.89 1.09 -16.73
C LYS A 12 16.95 0.65 -17.73
N LEU A 13 17.18 1.45 -18.77
CA LEU A 13 18.23 1.18 -19.75
C LEU A 13 19.61 1.21 -19.06
N LYS A 14 20.41 0.17 -19.29
CA LYS A 14 21.78 0.07 -18.79
C LYS A 14 22.80 0.10 -19.91
N GLU A 15 22.51 -0.61 -20.99
CA GLU A 15 23.41 -0.67 -22.15
C GLU A 15 22.66 -0.52 -23.46
N LEU A 16 23.33 0.12 -24.41
CA LEU A 16 22.95 0.21 -25.81
C LEU A 16 24.14 -0.30 -26.64
N ASP A 17 23.92 -1.34 -27.43
CA ASP A 17 24.92 -1.97 -28.31
C ASP A 17 26.18 -2.42 -27.56
N GLY A 18 25.99 -2.97 -26.36
CA GLY A 18 27.06 -3.47 -25.48
C GLY A 18 27.91 -2.35 -24.85
N LYS A 19 27.45 -1.10 -24.92
CA LYS A 19 28.10 0.04 -24.25
C LYS A 19 27.21 0.56 -23.13
N PRO A 20 27.78 0.87 -21.94
CA PRO A 20 27.05 1.54 -20.87
C PRO A 20 26.38 2.82 -21.38
N CYS A 21 25.08 2.94 -21.12
CA CYS A 21 24.29 4.10 -21.50
C CYS A 21 24.27 5.10 -20.33
N THR A 22 24.64 6.36 -20.59
CA THR A 22 24.56 7.44 -19.60
C THR A 22 23.23 8.17 -19.62
N VAL A 23 22.39 7.93 -20.63
CA VAL A 23 21.05 8.51 -20.77
C VAL A 23 20.12 7.82 -19.78
N GLU A 24 19.42 8.60 -18.97
CA GLU A 24 18.36 8.07 -18.11
C GLU A 24 17.12 7.74 -18.96
N ALA A 25 17.04 6.49 -19.40
CA ALA A 25 15.89 5.97 -20.12
C ALA A 25 15.19 4.87 -19.31
N THR A 26 13.85 4.91 -19.29
CA THR A 26 13.01 3.88 -18.68
C THR A 26 12.01 3.34 -19.70
N LEU A 27 11.65 2.07 -19.55
CA LEU A 27 10.67 1.36 -20.36
C LEU A 27 9.69 0.66 -19.42
N VAL A 28 8.44 1.13 -19.39
CA VAL A 28 7.36 0.48 -18.67
C VAL A 28 6.57 -0.37 -19.65
N ILE A 29 6.40 -1.65 -19.32
CA ILE A 29 5.59 -2.61 -20.08
C ILE A 29 4.44 -3.05 -19.18
N GLY A 30 3.21 -2.74 -19.56
CA GLY A 30 1.99 -3.11 -18.84
C GLY A 30 1.09 -4.03 -19.65
N THR A 31 0.14 -4.69 -18.99
CA THR A 31 -0.91 -5.49 -19.64
C THR A 31 -2.15 -4.64 -19.91
N VAL A 32 -2.78 -4.85 -21.06
CA VAL A 32 -4.09 -4.28 -21.43
C VAL A 32 -4.96 -5.39 -22.03
N PRO A 33 -6.30 -5.25 -22.09
CA PRO A 33 -7.19 -6.33 -22.53
C PRO A 33 -6.81 -6.98 -23.88
N ASP A 34 -6.23 -6.21 -24.80
CA ASP A 34 -5.88 -6.66 -26.16
C ASP A 34 -4.36 -6.80 -26.43
N GLY A 35 -3.53 -6.89 -25.36
CA GLY A 35 -2.09 -7.10 -25.48
C GLY A 35 -1.28 -6.40 -24.40
N LEU A 36 -0.23 -5.69 -24.81
CA LEU A 36 0.64 -4.94 -23.93
C LEU A 36 0.54 -3.44 -24.22
N GLU A 37 0.81 -2.60 -23.23
CA GLU A 37 1.06 -1.18 -23.39
C GLU A 37 2.53 -0.90 -23.06
N ILE A 38 3.18 -0.09 -23.90
CA ILE A 38 4.54 0.37 -23.68
C ILE A 38 4.53 1.87 -23.45
N VAL A 39 5.22 2.30 -22.39
CA VAL A 39 5.57 3.69 -22.11
C VAL A 39 7.07 3.77 -21.90
N ALA A 40 7.80 4.30 -22.88
CA ALA A 40 9.22 4.62 -22.71
C ALA A 40 9.40 6.09 -22.34
N THR A 41 10.20 6.38 -21.33
CA THR A 41 10.55 7.75 -20.95
C THR A 41 12.05 7.93 -21.12
N VAL A 42 12.42 8.79 -22.06
CA VAL A 42 13.78 9.32 -22.25
C VAL A 42 13.69 10.82 -21.92
N SER A 43 13.99 11.73 -22.85
CA SER A 43 13.56 13.13 -22.74
C SER A 43 12.16 13.36 -23.30
N ASN A 44 11.74 12.55 -24.28
CA ASN A 44 10.35 12.37 -24.66
C ASN A 44 9.69 11.20 -23.93
N VAL A 45 8.37 11.27 -23.85
CA VAL A 45 7.53 10.14 -23.47
C VAL A 45 7.01 9.50 -24.76
N LEU A 46 7.39 8.25 -24.99
CA LEU A 46 6.98 7.44 -26.14
C LEU A 46 5.92 6.43 -25.68
N ARG A 47 4.74 6.42 -26.30
CA ARG A 47 3.64 5.53 -25.89
C ARG A 47 3.05 4.76 -27.06
N GLY A 48 2.68 3.50 -26.83
CA GLY A 48 1.98 2.70 -27.85
C GLY A 48 1.53 1.34 -27.34
N GLN A 49 0.62 0.72 -28.09
CA GLN A 49 0.25 -0.67 -27.87
C GLN A 49 1.29 -1.60 -28.47
N ALA A 50 1.57 -2.68 -27.77
CA ALA A 50 2.55 -3.67 -28.12
C ALA A 50 1.98 -5.08 -28.12
N LYS A 51 2.62 -5.97 -28.88
CA LYS A 51 2.29 -7.39 -28.97
C LYS A 51 3.56 -8.21 -29.03
N ILE A 52 3.50 -9.42 -28.46
CA ILE A 52 4.53 -10.43 -28.63
C ILE A 52 4.01 -11.49 -29.59
N SER A 53 4.73 -11.68 -30.69
CA SER A 53 4.47 -12.73 -31.68
C SER A 53 5.80 -13.34 -32.09
N ASP A 54 5.90 -14.67 -32.09
CA ASP A 54 7.11 -15.41 -32.46
C ASP A 54 8.37 -14.96 -31.68
N GLY A 55 8.20 -14.67 -30.38
CA GLY A 55 9.29 -14.20 -29.51
C GLY A 55 9.76 -12.77 -29.79
N LYS A 56 9.05 -12.03 -30.65
CA LYS A 56 9.35 -10.62 -30.95
C LYS A 56 8.34 -9.67 -30.34
N LEU A 57 8.83 -8.67 -29.63
CA LEU A 57 8.05 -7.54 -29.12
C LEU A 57 7.98 -6.45 -30.19
N THR A 58 6.75 -6.14 -30.63
CA THR A 58 6.48 -5.10 -31.62
C THR A 58 5.55 -4.03 -31.06
N ALA A 59 5.77 -2.77 -31.40
CA ALA A 59 4.91 -1.64 -31.03
C ALA A 59 5.09 -0.46 -31.99
N ASN A 60 4.01 0.32 -32.18
CA ASN A 60 4.08 1.63 -32.84
C ASN A 60 3.97 2.71 -31.78
N LEU A 61 5.06 3.46 -31.57
CA LEU A 61 5.13 4.48 -30.53
C LEU A 61 4.82 5.89 -31.06
N THR A 62 4.13 6.68 -30.25
CA THR A 62 3.87 8.12 -30.46
C THR A 62 4.69 8.93 -29.46
N SER A 63 5.38 9.99 -29.90
CA SER A 63 6.29 10.81 -29.09
C SER A 63 5.70 12.19 -28.74
N THR A 64 6.13 12.76 -27.61
CA THR A 64 5.81 14.14 -27.19
C THR A 64 6.60 15.23 -27.94
N MET A 65 7.60 14.88 -28.76
CA MET A 65 8.36 15.78 -29.66
C MET A 65 8.97 17.04 -29.01
N LYS A 66 9.64 16.88 -27.87
CA LYS A 66 10.52 17.89 -27.27
C LYS A 66 11.88 17.91 -27.97
N GLN A 67 12.58 19.03 -27.88
CA GLN A 67 13.97 19.14 -28.31
C GLN A 67 14.89 18.40 -27.31
N THR A 68 15.77 17.55 -27.81
CA THR A 68 16.56 16.60 -27.00
C THR A 68 18.04 16.70 -27.36
N THR A 69 18.91 16.07 -26.56
CA THR A 69 20.32 15.89 -26.95
C THR A 69 20.44 14.83 -28.04
N LYS A 70 21.63 14.73 -28.65
CA LYS A 70 21.91 13.69 -29.64
C LYS A 70 21.88 12.30 -29.02
N GLU A 71 22.46 12.10 -27.84
CA GLU A 71 22.46 10.77 -27.21
C GLU A 71 21.04 10.30 -26.86
N GLU A 72 20.19 11.21 -26.38
CA GLU A 72 18.78 10.92 -26.10
C GLU A 72 18.01 10.55 -27.37
N MET A 73 18.23 11.30 -28.46
CA MET A 73 17.61 11.04 -29.76
C MET A 73 18.03 9.67 -30.33
N ASP A 74 19.29 9.27 -30.12
CA ASP A 74 19.79 7.96 -30.54
C ASP A 74 19.06 6.83 -29.79
N VAL A 75 18.84 6.99 -28.48
CA VAL A 75 18.05 6.04 -27.67
C VAL A 75 16.57 6.01 -28.09
N GLU A 76 15.95 7.17 -28.31
CA GLU A 76 14.56 7.24 -28.79
C GLU A 76 14.39 6.60 -30.16
N THR A 77 15.37 6.80 -31.06
CA THR A 77 15.39 6.21 -32.40
C THR A 77 15.56 4.69 -32.33
N ALA A 78 16.46 4.22 -31.47
CA ALA A 78 16.70 2.80 -31.18
C ALA A 78 15.42 2.10 -30.69
N LEU A 79 14.72 2.70 -29.72
CA LEU A 79 13.46 2.18 -29.20
C LEU A 79 12.35 2.19 -30.25
N THR A 80 12.14 3.33 -30.91
CA THR A 80 11.04 3.49 -31.88
C THR A 80 11.22 2.60 -33.10
N THR A 81 12.43 2.55 -33.66
CA THR A 81 12.71 1.74 -34.86
C THR A 81 12.75 0.25 -34.53
N GLY A 82 13.37 -0.12 -33.41
CA GLY A 82 13.44 -1.50 -32.98
C GLY A 82 12.06 -2.08 -32.60
N LEU A 83 11.21 -1.35 -31.87
CA LEU A 83 9.86 -1.80 -31.56
C LEU A 83 8.96 -1.85 -32.80
N ARG A 84 9.12 -0.93 -33.75
CA ARG A 84 8.37 -0.99 -35.01
C ARG A 84 8.74 -2.20 -35.86
N THR A 85 10.01 -2.58 -35.89
CA THR A 85 10.50 -3.74 -36.67
C THR A 85 10.41 -5.08 -35.93
N GLY A 86 10.36 -5.03 -34.60
CA GLY A 86 10.28 -6.16 -33.70
C GLY A 86 11.62 -6.48 -33.04
N PHE A 87 11.66 -6.38 -31.72
CA PHE A 87 12.79 -6.84 -30.91
C PHE A 87 12.63 -8.32 -30.57
N ALA A 88 13.62 -9.15 -30.88
CA ALA A 88 13.72 -10.45 -30.23
C ALA A 88 13.92 -10.22 -28.73
N VAL A 89 13.12 -10.90 -27.92
CA VAL A 89 13.11 -10.69 -26.47
C VAL A 89 13.77 -11.87 -25.77
N SER A 90 14.74 -11.57 -24.91
CA SER A 90 15.19 -12.49 -23.88
C SER A 90 15.15 -11.81 -22.53
N LEU A 91 14.73 -12.54 -21.51
CA LEU A 91 14.78 -12.09 -20.13
C LEU A 91 15.65 -13.07 -19.37
N ASP A 92 16.79 -12.59 -18.89
CA ASP A 92 17.66 -13.34 -17.99
C ASP A 92 17.74 -12.59 -16.65
N ASP A 93 17.38 -13.27 -15.58
CA ASP A 93 17.18 -12.66 -14.26
C ASP A 93 16.29 -11.39 -14.29
N VAL A 94 16.87 -10.23 -13.97
CA VAL A 94 16.25 -8.90 -14.00
C VAL A 94 16.62 -8.12 -15.26
N ILE A 95 17.43 -8.71 -16.15
CA ILE A 95 17.92 -8.07 -17.36
C ILE A 95 17.05 -8.47 -18.55
N LEU A 96 16.24 -7.53 -19.01
CA LEU A 96 15.52 -7.60 -20.27
C LEU A 96 16.47 -7.22 -21.39
N THR A 97 16.78 -8.15 -22.27
CA THR A 97 17.53 -7.89 -23.50
C THR A 97 16.59 -7.84 -24.68
N LEU A 98 16.64 -6.72 -25.41
CA LEU A 98 15.88 -6.48 -26.62
C LEU A 98 16.86 -6.41 -27.80
N THR A 99 16.86 -7.42 -28.66
CA THR A 99 17.77 -7.53 -29.81
C THR A 99 17.03 -7.25 -31.12
N GLY A 100 17.31 -6.10 -31.72
CA GLY A 100 16.74 -5.65 -32.98
C GLY A 100 17.69 -5.87 -34.14
N ALA A 101 17.26 -5.50 -35.36
CA ALA A 101 18.11 -5.61 -36.55
C ALA A 101 19.30 -4.63 -36.53
N GLN A 102 19.15 -3.50 -35.85
CA GLN A 102 20.12 -2.40 -35.86
C GLN A 102 20.82 -2.21 -34.52
N ASN A 103 20.20 -2.67 -33.44
CA ASN A 103 20.57 -2.31 -32.09
C ASN A 103 20.18 -3.38 -31.08
N THR A 104 20.91 -3.46 -29.97
CA THR A 104 20.61 -4.29 -28.81
C THR A 104 20.51 -3.42 -27.56
N LEU A 105 19.42 -3.54 -26.81
CA LEU A 105 19.25 -2.85 -25.53
C LEU A 105 19.28 -3.87 -24.40
N GLN A 106 20.01 -3.55 -23.34
CA GLN A 106 19.88 -4.25 -22.06
C GLN A 106 19.27 -3.32 -21.04
N LEU A 107 18.13 -3.72 -20.50
CA LEU A 107 17.38 -2.98 -19.50
C LEU A 107 17.29 -3.80 -18.21
N GLU A 108 17.54 -3.16 -17.08
CA GLU A 108 17.40 -3.79 -15.77
C GLU A 108 16.03 -3.44 -15.17
N ARG A 109 15.28 -4.46 -14.76
CA ARG A 109 13.98 -4.29 -14.12
C ARG A 109 14.13 -3.63 -12.76
N ASN A 110 13.45 -2.50 -12.58
CA ASN A 110 13.33 -1.80 -11.31
C ASN A 110 12.16 -2.36 -10.50
N VAL A 111 12.40 -3.48 -9.84
CA VAL A 111 11.38 -4.20 -9.06
C VAL A 111 10.76 -3.34 -7.94
N LEU A 112 11.50 -2.37 -7.39
CA LEU A 112 11.02 -1.54 -6.29
C LEU A 112 9.87 -0.61 -6.67
N VAL A 113 9.81 -0.18 -7.93
CA VAL A 113 8.71 0.65 -8.44
C VAL A 113 7.46 -0.19 -8.67
N ASP A 114 7.64 -1.48 -8.96
CA ASP A 114 6.53 -2.40 -9.20
C ASP A 114 5.94 -2.97 -7.89
N VAL A 115 6.72 -3.07 -6.82
CA VAL A 115 6.29 -3.62 -5.51
C VAL A 115 5.32 -2.69 -4.78
N GLN A 116 4.23 -3.26 -4.25
CA GLN A 116 3.38 -2.57 -3.29
C GLN A 116 3.97 -2.67 -1.88
N PHE A 117 4.15 -1.54 -1.18
CA PHE A 117 4.53 -1.55 0.23
C PHE A 117 3.35 -2.00 1.09
N GLY A 118 3.58 -2.95 1.99
CA GLY A 118 2.46 -3.66 2.61
C GLY A 118 2.85 -4.94 3.32
N GLU A 119 1.84 -5.53 3.96
CA GLU A 119 1.89 -6.91 4.43
C GLU A 119 1.48 -7.84 3.29
N TYR A 120 2.20 -8.94 3.15
CA TYR A 120 1.95 -10.00 2.18
C TYR A 120 1.70 -11.31 2.92
N THR A 121 0.77 -12.11 2.42
CA THR A 121 0.46 -13.45 2.92
C THR A 121 0.92 -14.47 1.89
N LEU A 122 1.63 -15.51 2.34
CA LEU A 122 1.99 -16.63 1.48
C LEU A 122 0.72 -17.40 1.09
N LEU A 123 0.54 -17.62 -0.21
CA LEU A 123 -0.55 -18.40 -0.78
C LEU A 123 -0.10 -19.80 -1.18
N GLU A 124 1.08 -19.92 -1.79
CA GLU A 124 1.59 -21.18 -2.33
C GLU A 124 3.10 -21.32 -2.13
N PHE A 125 3.54 -22.56 -1.94
CA PHE A 125 4.94 -22.96 -2.01
C PHE A 125 5.09 -24.12 -2.99
N ASN A 126 5.93 -23.94 -4.01
CA ASN A 126 6.13 -24.91 -5.10
C ASN A 126 4.83 -25.37 -5.79
N GLY A 127 3.84 -24.47 -5.86
CA GLY A 127 2.52 -24.73 -6.45
C GLY A 127 1.54 -25.46 -5.53
N GLU A 128 1.94 -25.80 -4.30
CA GLU A 128 1.03 -26.33 -3.28
C GLU A 128 0.49 -25.19 -2.43
N SER A 129 -0.84 -25.15 -2.24
CA SER A 129 -1.49 -24.12 -1.42
C SER A 129 -1.11 -24.27 0.05
N VAL A 130 -0.78 -23.14 0.67
CA VAL A 130 -0.39 -23.07 2.07
C VAL A 130 -1.54 -22.44 2.87
N VAL A 131 -1.90 -23.04 4.00
CA VAL A 131 -2.95 -22.49 4.87
C VAL A 131 -2.44 -21.17 5.47
N ALA A 132 -3.13 -20.08 5.12
CA ALA A 132 -2.73 -18.67 5.19
C ALA A 132 -2.32 -18.06 6.57
N SER A 133 -2.05 -18.85 7.61
CA SER A 133 -1.77 -18.30 8.96
C SER A 133 -0.29 -18.01 9.26
N ASP A 134 0.66 -18.57 8.51
CA ASP A 134 1.96 -18.91 9.11
C ASP A 134 3.21 -18.27 8.46
N MET A 135 3.11 -17.67 7.26
CA MET A 135 4.24 -16.94 6.64
C MET A 135 3.79 -15.60 6.08
N ARG A 136 4.43 -14.53 6.56
CA ARG A 136 4.15 -13.14 6.20
C ARG A 136 5.43 -12.42 5.81
N LEU A 137 5.34 -11.57 4.80
CA LEU A 137 6.37 -10.59 4.50
C LEU A 137 5.78 -9.19 4.72
N THR A 138 6.52 -8.31 5.36
CA THR A 138 6.18 -6.89 5.39
C THR A 138 7.24 -6.14 4.63
N ILE A 139 6.87 -5.49 3.53
CA ILE A 139 7.78 -4.67 2.73
C ILE A 139 7.56 -3.22 3.13
N LEU A 140 8.63 -2.57 3.60
CA LEU A 140 8.68 -1.20 4.06
C LEU A 140 9.52 -0.35 3.10
N PRO A 141 9.15 0.92 2.88
CA PRO A 141 10.02 1.86 2.19
C PRO A 141 11.31 2.05 3.00
N SER A 142 12.46 2.04 2.32
CA SER A 142 13.76 2.37 2.92
C SER A 142 14.32 3.67 2.32
N ARG A 143 15.39 4.21 2.92
CA ARG A 143 16.11 5.34 2.34
C ARG A 143 16.96 4.81 1.17
N ALA A 144 16.71 5.31 -0.04
CA ALA A 144 17.37 4.97 -1.33
C ALA A 144 16.66 3.90 -2.18
N THR A 145 17.36 3.37 -3.19
CA THR A 145 16.91 2.38 -4.20
C THR A 145 16.82 0.96 -3.60
N SER A 146 16.30 0.83 -2.38
CA SER A 146 16.05 -0.45 -1.74
C SER A 146 14.79 -0.43 -0.87
N ALA A 147 14.31 -1.60 -0.49
CA ALA A 147 13.22 -1.75 0.46
C ALA A 147 13.64 -2.66 1.62
N LEU A 148 13.14 -2.34 2.81
CA LEU A 148 13.34 -3.15 4.00
C LEU A 148 12.21 -4.18 4.07
N VAL A 149 12.55 -5.45 4.14
CA VAL A 149 11.58 -6.54 4.20
C VAL A 149 11.72 -7.30 5.50
N ILE A 150 10.63 -7.35 6.26
CA ILE A 150 10.54 -8.13 7.49
C ILE A 150 9.85 -9.44 7.15
N ALA A 151 10.58 -10.55 7.21
CA ALA A 151 10.01 -11.87 7.08
C ALA A 151 9.57 -12.39 8.46
N GLY A 152 8.36 -12.95 8.52
CA GLY A 152 7.81 -13.57 9.71
C GLY A 152 7.25 -14.96 9.37
N PHE A 153 7.73 -15.96 10.07
CA PHE A 153 7.32 -17.36 9.96
C PHE A 153 6.69 -17.84 11.27
N LYS A 154 6.03 -19.00 11.23
CA LYS A 154 5.40 -19.66 12.39
C LYS A 154 6.43 -19.95 13.48
N ASN A 155 7.60 -20.47 13.08
CA ASN A 155 8.79 -20.58 13.92
C ASN A 155 9.80 -19.51 13.49
N SER A 156 10.50 -18.89 14.45
CA SER A 156 10.95 -17.51 14.30
C SER A 156 12.15 -17.30 13.36
N LEU A 157 11.97 -17.42 12.06
CA LEU A 157 12.77 -16.66 11.11
C LEU A 157 12.30 -15.21 11.16
N ARG A 158 13.11 -14.37 11.79
CA ARG A 158 12.89 -12.92 11.88
C ARG A 158 14.18 -12.22 11.48
N GLY A 159 14.04 -11.24 10.62
CA GLY A 159 15.17 -10.42 10.24
C GLY A 159 14.76 -9.40 9.21
N GLU A 160 15.72 -8.55 8.93
CA GLU A 160 15.64 -7.48 7.97
C GLU A 160 16.35 -7.96 6.70
N LEU A 161 15.58 -8.01 5.62
CA LEU A 161 16.07 -8.31 4.29
C LEU A 161 16.05 -7.02 3.48
N GLU A 162 16.99 -6.90 2.55
CA GLU A 162 17.05 -5.82 1.60
C GLU A 162 16.59 -6.33 0.24
N LEU A 163 15.61 -5.64 -0.35
CA LEU A 163 15.24 -5.81 -1.75
C LEU A 163 16.06 -4.83 -2.59
N CYS A 164 17.04 -5.35 -3.34
CA CYS A 164 17.92 -4.56 -4.20
C CYS A 164 18.12 -5.29 -5.53
N CYS A 165 18.07 -4.55 -6.65
CA CYS A 165 18.23 -5.09 -8.00
C CYS A 165 17.37 -6.34 -8.27
N GLY A 166 16.11 -6.33 -7.81
CA GLY A 166 15.16 -7.43 -7.95
C GLY A 166 15.53 -8.73 -7.22
N ARG A 167 16.47 -8.67 -6.27
CA ARG A 167 16.82 -9.77 -5.38
C ARG A 167 16.56 -9.39 -3.94
N LEU A 168 15.97 -10.32 -3.21
CA LEU A 168 15.74 -10.22 -1.78
C LEU A 168 16.83 -11.00 -1.05
N GLN A 169 17.65 -10.29 -0.29
CA GLN A 169 18.83 -10.84 0.40
C GLN A 169 18.90 -10.30 1.83
N GLY A 170 19.61 -11.00 2.70
CA GLY A 170 19.89 -10.49 4.03
C GLY A 170 20.06 -11.58 5.06
N VAL A 171 19.98 -11.19 6.33
CA VAL A 171 20.21 -12.10 7.46
C VAL A 171 18.92 -12.26 8.24
N LEU A 172 18.48 -13.51 8.35
CA LEU A 172 17.41 -13.90 9.25
C LEU A 172 18.00 -14.60 10.47
N ALA A 173 17.54 -14.19 11.66
CA ALA A 173 17.74 -14.93 12.88
C ALA A 173 16.63 -15.97 13.01
N SER A 174 16.98 -17.20 13.39
CA SER A 174 16.03 -18.26 13.71
C SER A 174 15.93 -18.39 15.23
N THR A 175 14.74 -18.38 15.83
CA THR A 175 14.59 -18.98 17.16
C THR A 175 14.40 -20.48 16.95
N THR A 176 15.30 -21.29 17.50
CA THR A 176 15.28 -22.75 17.47
C THR A 176 13.99 -23.31 18.12
N TYR A 177 12.94 -23.47 17.33
CA TYR A 177 11.79 -24.33 17.64
C TYR A 177 11.75 -25.46 16.61
N GLU A 178 11.39 -26.67 17.04
CA GLU A 178 11.17 -27.78 16.11
C GLU A 178 9.93 -27.46 15.26
N VAL A 179 10.14 -27.35 13.94
CA VAL A 179 9.10 -27.35 12.90
C VAL A 179 9.31 -28.59 12.08
N ASP A 180 8.23 -29.22 11.65
CA ASP A 180 8.25 -30.44 10.85
C ASP A 180 7.41 -30.28 9.57
N GLY A 181 7.64 -31.17 8.61
CA GLY A 181 6.87 -31.22 7.36
C GLY A 181 7.15 -30.04 6.43
N LEU A 182 6.08 -29.53 5.80
CA LEU A 182 6.15 -28.47 4.78
C LEU A 182 6.72 -27.17 5.34
N ASP A 183 6.37 -26.82 6.58
CA ASP A 183 6.85 -25.60 7.25
C ASP A 183 8.38 -25.57 7.37
N LYS A 184 8.98 -26.70 7.74
CA LYS A 184 10.45 -26.86 7.80
C LYS A 184 11.09 -26.71 6.43
N ALA A 185 10.53 -27.36 5.41
CA ALA A 185 11.07 -27.30 4.05
C ALA A 185 11.02 -25.86 3.50
N MET A 186 9.93 -25.13 3.75
CA MET A 186 9.79 -23.72 3.38
C MET A 186 10.83 -22.85 4.10
N GLU A 187 10.97 -22.99 5.41
CA GLU A 187 11.93 -22.22 6.21
C GLU A 187 13.38 -22.47 5.77
N GLU A 188 13.78 -23.73 5.58
CA GLU A 188 15.13 -24.08 5.12
C GLU A 188 15.42 -23.56 3.71
N ALA A 189 14.46 -23.71 2.79
CA ALA A 189 14.59 -23.20 1.42
C ALA A 189 14.73 -21.67 1.41
N PHE A 190 13.89 -20.96 2.17
CA PHE A 190 13.93 -19.51 2.25
C PHE A 190 15.23 -19.02 2.89
N LEU A 191 15.64 -19.62 4.00
CA LEU A 191 16.87 -19.25 4.73
C LEU A 191 18.12 -19.51 3.89
N SER A 192 18.17 -20.63 3.18
CA SER A 192 19.26 -20.95 2.25
C SER A 192 19.34 -19.91 1.14
N ALA A 193 18.21 -19.55 0.54
CA ALA A 193 18.15 -18.58 -0.55
C ALA A 193 18.62 -17.18 -0.14
N VAL A 194 18.14 -16.65 0.99
CA VAL A 194 18.50 -15.29 1.44
C VAL A 194 19.96 -15.15 1.90
N LYS A 195 20.58 -16.25 2.36
CA LYS A 195 22.01 -16.30 2.71
C LYS A 195 22.91 -16.50 1.49
N GLY A 196 22.38 -17.07 0.42
CA GLY A 196 23.09 -17.36 -0.83
C GLY A 196 23.04 -16.19 -1.81
N GLN A 197 22.58 -16.47 -3.03
CA GLN A 197 22.45 -15.45 -4.10
C GLN A 197 21.19 -14.58 -3.97
N GLY A 198 20.38 -14.76 -2.92
CA GLY A 198 19.11 -14.09 -2.75
C GLY A 198 17.97 -14.69 -3.54
N LEU A 199 16.75 -14.42 -3.08
CA LEU A 199 15.52 -14.77 -3.77
C LEU A 199 15.27 -13.79 -4.91
N LYS A 200 15.09 -14.29 -6.13
CA LYS A 200 14.63 -13.48 -7.26
C LYS A 200 13.20 -13.04 -7.02
N VAL A 201 12.93 -11.75 -7.20
CA VAL A 201 11.61 -11.14 -6.97
C VAL A 201 10.93 -10.84 -8.29
N CYS A 202 9.71 -11.35 -8.45
CA CYS A 202 8.82 -11.01 -9.55
C CYS A 202 7.53 -10.44 -8.99
N VAL A 203 7.06 -9.33 -9.55
CA VAL A 203 5.82 -8.66 -9.13
C VAL A 203 4.82 -8.67 -10.27
N ASP A 204 3.58 -9.01 -9.95
CA ASP A 204 2.43 -8.95 -10.84
C ASP A 204 1.22 -8.41 -10.06
N GLY A 205 0.96 -7.11 -10.19
CA GLY A 205 -0.13 -6.41 -9.50
C GLY A 205 -0.03 -6.54 -7.97
N ALA A 206 -0.97 -7.28 -7.37
CA ALA A 206 -1.04 -7.56 -5.94
C ALA A 206 -0.14 -8.74 -5.50
N ARG A 207 0.43 -9.48 -6.46
CA ARG A 207 1.16 -10.72 -6.20
C ARG A 207 2.67 -10.52 -6.28
N LEU A 208 3.36 -11.19 -5.39
CA LEU A 208 4.81 -11.19 -5.24
C LEU A 208 5.28 -12.65 -5.31
N THR A 209 6.04 -12.99 -6.33
CA THR A 209 6.67 -14.32 -6.45
C THR A 209 8.15 -14.23 -6.11
N LEU A 210 8.60 -15.04 -5.15
CA LEU A 210 10.01 -15.19 -4.79
C LEU A 210 10.53 -16.53 -5.31
N LYS A 211 11.65 -16.54 -6.03
CA LYS A 211 12.20 -17.76 -6.65
C LYS A 211 13.67 -17.96 -6.29
N HIS A 212 14.05 -19.19 -5.98
CA HIS A 212 15.45 -19.61 -5.85
C HIS A 212 15.58 -21.10 -6.17
N ASP A 213 16.42 -21.45 -7.15
CA ASP A 213 16.52 -22.79 -7.73
C ASP A 213 15.15 -23.32 -8.19
N HIS A 214 14.71 -24.45 -7.62
CA HIS A 214 13.41 -25.06 -7.86
C HIS A 214 12.32 -24.55 -6.91
N ASN A 215 12.68 -23.71 -5.92
CA ASN A 215 11.75 -23.22 -4.91
C ASN A 215 11.05 -21.94 -5.37
N VAL A 216 9.73 -21.91 -5.23
CA VAL A 216 8.85 -20.80 -5.59
C VAL A 216 7.90 -20.50 -4.45
N PHE A 217 7.94 -19.27 -3.95
CA PHE A 217 7.01 -18.75 -2.95
C PHE A 217 6.08 -17.74 -3.63
N LEU A 218 4.78 -17.96 -3.59
CA LEU A 218 3.79 -17.02 -4.11
C LEU A 218 3.09 -16.32 -2.96
N TYR A 219 3.20 -14.99 -2.94
CA TYR A 219 2.58 -14.11 -1.97
C TYR A 219 1.55 -13.21 -2.63
N GLU A 220 0.60 -12.73 -1.84
CA GLU A 220 -0.34 -11.69 -2.23
C GLU A 220 -0.42 -10.62 -1.13
N VAL A 221 -0.47 -9.35 -1.54
CA VAL A 221 -0.60 -8.22 -0.62
C VAL A 221 -1.94 -8.32 0.10
N ARG A 222 -1.91 -8.18 1.43
CA ARG A 222 -3.12 -8.19 2.25
C ARG A 222 -3.96 -6.96 1.89
N PRO A 223 -5.27 -7.14 1.64
CA PRO A 223 -6.14 -6.02 1.35
C PRO A 223 -6.11 -5.00 2.50
N SER A 224 -5.77 -3.77 2.12
CA SER A 224 -6.02 -2.61 2.97
C SER A 224 -7.52 -2.43 3.19
N ILE A 225 -7.91 -1.53 4.09
CA ILE A 225 -9.30 -1.11 4.18
C ILE A 225 -9.70 -0.31 2.93
N PRO A 226 -10.96 -0.39 2.48
CA PRO A 226 -11.45 0.45 1.39
C PRO A 226 -11.24 1.94 1.63
N GLU A 227 -10.78 2.67 0.61
CA GLU A 227 -10.51 4.12 0.68
C GLU A 227 -11.72 4.94 1.16
N MET A 228 -12.95 4.48 0.85
CA MET A 228 -14.20 5.11 1.32
C MET A 228 -14.32 5.18 2.85
N LEU A 229 -13.66 4.26 3.57
CA LEU A 229 -13.64 4.23 5.03
C LEU A 229 -12.65 5.24 5.63
N LEU A 230 -11.72 5.82 4.86
CA LEU A 230 -10.79 6.79 5.41
C LEU A 230 -11.49 8.04 5.91
N GLY A 231 -10.95 8.59 7.01
CA GLY A 231 -11.48 9.75 7.70
C GLY A 231 -11.70 9.51 9.18
N GLU A 232 -12.26 10.52 9.85
CA GLU A 232 -12.61 10.48 11.26
C GLU A 232 -14.12 10.32 11.42
N TYR A 233 -14.53 9.63 12.46
CA TYR A 233 -15.92 9.35 12.78
C TYR A 233 -16.17 9.56 14.27
N VAL A 234 -17.35 10.06 14.63
CA VAL A 234 -17.81 10.18 16.02
C VAL A 234 -18.84 9.10 16.32
N LEU A 235 -18.75 8.46 17.48
CA LEU A 235 -19.70 7.43 17.90
C LEU A 235 -21.08 8.08 18.08
N LYS A 236 -22.04 7.62 17.28
CA LYS A 236 -23.46 8.01 17.35
C LYS A 236 -24.22 7.17 18.36
N SER A 237 -24.00 5.86 18.37
CA SER A 237 -24.66 4.97 19.33
C SER A 237 -23.89 3.65 19.53
N PHE A 238 -24.06 3.08 20.71
CA PHE A 238 -23.61 1.73 21.04
C PHE A 238 -24.82 0.92 21.54
N ASN A 239 -25.15 -0.16 20.84
CA ASN A 239 -26.36 -0.97 21.05
C ASN A 239 -27.65 -0.13 21.09
N GLY A 240 -27.74 0.88 20.21
CA GLY A 240 -28.87 1.81 20.16
C GLY A 240 -28.87 2.88 21.25
N THR A 241 -27.92 2.86 22.19
CA THR A 241 -27.77 3.90 23.21
C THR A 241 -26.91 5.04 22.66
N PRO A 242 -27.44 6.28 22.53
CA PRO A 242 -26.78 7.35 21.79
C PRO A 242 -25.62 8.04 22.52
N LYS A 243 -25.40 7.75 23.81
CA LYS A 243 -24.43 8.48 24.62
C LYS A 243 -23.73 7.58 25.62
N LEU A 244 -22.40 7.61 25.58
CA LEU A 244 -21.53 7.18 26.66
C LEU A 244 -21.11 8.43 27.46
N SER A 245 -20.94 8.29 28.77
CA SER A 245 -20.67 9.40 29.68
C SER A 245 -19.33 10.09 29.40
N GLY A 246 -19.27 11.41 29.69
CA GLY A 246 -18.01 12.14 29.91
C GLY A 246 -17.20 12.59 28.69
N CYS A 247 -17.06 11.78 27.62
CA CYS A 247 -16.17 12.07 26.49
C CYS A 247 -16.73 11.65 25.13
N GLN A 248 -16.40 12.39 24.07
CA GLN A 248 -16.68 11.98 22.69
C GLN A 248 -15.75 10.81 22.34
N VAL A 249 -16.34 9.72 21.84
CA VAL A 249 -15.58 8.60 21.30
C VAL A 249 -15.43 8.81 19.80
N THR A 250 -14.20 8.93 19.31
CA THR A 250 -13.93 9.00 17.86
C THR A 250 -13.18 7.77 17.39
N LEU A 251 -13.43 7.40 16.14
CA LEU A 251 -12.71 6.36 15.40
C LEU A 251 -12.15 7.03 14.16
N SER A 252 -10.86 6.87 13.90
CA SER A 252 -10.24 7.36 12.68
C SER A 252 -9.53 6.23 11.95
N PHE A 253 -9.65 6.28 10.63
CA PHE A 253 -8.90 5.45 9.71
C PHE A 253 -8.01 6.35 8.86
N THR A 254 -6.70 6.20 9.03
CA THR A 254 -5.70 7.04 8.36
C THR A 254 -4.63 6.17 7.71
N ASP A 255 -3.86 6.76 6.81
CA ASP A 255 -2.57 6.18 6.46
C ASP A 255 -1.74 5.98 7.73
N SER A 256 -1.04 4.85 7.78
CA SER A 256 -0.13 4.57 8.88
C SER A 256 1.08 5.52 8.81
N GLU A 257 1.59 5.97 9.95
CA GLU A 257 2.74 6.90 10.00
C GLU A 257 4.00 6.34 9.34
N ASP A 258 4.13 5.01 9.30
CA ASP A 258 5.20 4.28 8.63
C ASP A 258 4.98 4.11 7.11
N GLY A 259 3.88 4.64 6.58
CA GLY A 259 3.49 4.54 5.16
C GLY A 259 2.96 3.16 4.75
N ILE A 260 2.69 2.26 5.70
CA ILE A 260 2.33 0.87 5.40
C ILE A 260 0.91 0.55 5.86
N GLY A 261 0.05 0.37 4.86
CA GLY A 261 -1.37 0.11 5.08
C GLY A 261 -2.04 1.28 5.81
N LYS A 262 -3.12 0.97 6.51
CA LYS A 262 -3.91 1.96 7.24
C LYS A 262 -3.93 1.62 8.72
N SER A 263 -4.08 2.64 9.54
CA SER A 263 -4.22 2.52 10.99
C SER A 263 -5.63 2.88 11.43
N ALA A 264 -6.13 2.15 12.41
CA ALA A 264 -7.31 2.51 13.17
C ALA A 264 -6.88 3.12 14.50
N VAL A 265 -7.36 4.33 14.79
CA VAL A 265 -7.15 5.01 16.07
C VAL A 265 -8.51 5.32 16.67
N VAL A 266 -8.80 4.76 17.84
CA VAL A 266 -9.98 5.09 18.63
C VAL A 266 -9.57 6.02 19.76
N GLN A 267 -10.14 7.22 19.79
CA GLN A 267 -9.97 8.16 20.89
C GLN A 267 -11.19 8.11 21.82
N MET A 268 -10.93 7.93 23.11
CA MET A 268 -11.90 7.99 24.20
C MET A 268 -11.21 8.59 25.44
N VAL A 269 -11.46 8.07 26.65
CA VAL A 269 -10.65 8.41 27.85
C VAL A 269 -9.17 8.07 27.64
N GLY A 270 -8.90 6.93 27.00
CA GLY A 270 -7.59 6.57 26.46
C GLY A 270 -7.59 6.55 24.94
N THR A 271 -6.47 6.11 24.36
CA THR A 271 -6.33 5.92 22.92
C THR A 271 -6.07 4.44 22.65
N LEU A 272 -6.85 3.85 21.74
CA LEU A 272 -6.54 2.57 21.14
C LEU A 272 -5.94 2.80 19.76
N ARG A 273 -4.86 2.12 19.43
CA ARG A 273 -4.27 2.20 18.08
C ARG A 273 -3.81 0.85 17.57
N GLY A 274 -3.94 0.63 16.28
CA GLY A 274 -3.38 -0.54 15.62
C GLY A 274 -3.59 -0.51 14.12
N ARG A 275 -2.76 -1.26 13.40
CA ARG A 275 -2.92 -1.45 11.96
C ARG A 275 -4.23 -2.18 11.68
N VAL A 276 -4.98 -1.67 10.71
CA VAL A 276 -6.26 -2.23 10.27
C VAL A 276 -6.13 -2.84 8.89
N THR A 277 -6.78 -3.98 8.71
CA THR A 277 -6.80 -4.76 7.47
C THR A 277 -8.21 -5.23 7.19
N THR A 278 -8.47 -5.62 5.94
CA THR A 278 -9.71 -6.31 5.57
C THR A 278 -9.43 -7.77 5.32
N GLU A 279 -10.20 -8.66 5.94
CA GLU A 279 -10.10 -10.11 5.73
C GLU A 279 -11.52 -10.68 5.66
N ASP A 280 -11.86 -11.34 4.55
CA ASP A 280 -13.20 -11.86 4.27
C ASP A 280 -14.32 -10.82 4.46
N GLY A 281 -14.07 -9.60 3.99
CA GLY A 281 -15.01 -8.48 4.13
C GLY A 281 -15.14 -7.92 5.55
N LYS A 282 -14.31 -8.35 6.51
CA LYS A 282 -14.33 -7.89 7.90
C LYS A 282 -13.16 -6.96 8.20
N LEU A 283 -13.39 -5.94 9.03
CA LEU A 283 -12.34 -5.06 9.55
C LEU A 283 -11.65 -5.69 10.73
N LYS A 284 -10.34 -5.96 10.59
CA LYS A 284 -9.51 -6.56 11.63
C LYS A 284 -8.35 -5.65 12.04
N ALA A 285 -8.12 -5.54 13.34
CA ALA A 285 -6.97 -4.85 13.91
C ALA A 285 -6.58 -5.43 15.27
N LYS A 286 -5.27 -5.39 15.60
CA LYS A 286 -4.78 -5.63 16.97
C LYS A 286 -4.59 -4.30 17.66
N LEU A 287 -5.65 -3.81 18.31
CA LEU A 287 -5.62 -2.53 19.00
C LEU A 287 -4.85 -2.59 20.33
N MET A 288 -3.90 -1.68 20.49
CA MET A 288 -3.10 -1.49 21.70
C MET A 288 -3.61 -0.27 22.47
N PRO A 289 -3.98 -0.41 23.76
CA PRO A 289 -4.44 0.70 24.58
C PRO A 289 -3.30 1.55 25.14
N SER A 290 -3.59 2.82 25.40
CA SER A 290 -2.81 3.66 26.31
C SER A 290 -3.16 3.36 27.77
N ARG A 291 -2.23 3.58 28.72
CA ARG A 291 -2.51 3.40 30.15
C ARG A 291 -3.43 4.52 30.64
N THR A 292 -4.69 4.20 30.91
CA THR A 292 -5.66 5.15 31.49
C THR A 292 -6.75 4.39 32.26
N VAL A 293 -7.31 5.00 33.32
CA VAL A 293 -8.43 4.43 34.08
C VAL A 293 -9.72 5.01 33.52
N ALA A 294 -10.63 4.15 33.05
CA ALA A 294 -11.93 4.53 32.50
C ALA A 294 -13.08 4.03 33.39
N GLY A 295 -14.28 4.59 33.23
CA GLY A 295 -15.49 4.12 33.91
C GLY A 295 -16.00 2.79 33.34
N GLU A 296 -16.99 2.17 33.99
CA GLU A 296 -17.49 0.83 33.61
C GLU A 296 -18.05 0.77 32.19
N SER A 297 -18.80 1.79 31.77
CA SER A 297 -19.40 1.84 30.42
C SER A 297 -18.34 2.01 29.33
N GLU A 298 -17.31 2.83 29.60
CA GLU A 298 -16.19 3.03 28.69
C GLU A 298 -15.29 1.79 28.60
N MET A 299 -15.06 1.11 29.72
CA MET A 299 -14.33 -0.18 29.73
C MET A 299 -15.05 -1.26 28.91
N HIS A 300 -16.38 -1.31 28.99
CA HIS A 300 -17.15 -2.26 28.20
C HIS A 300 -17.03 -1.96 26.69
N LEU A 301 -17.17 -0.69 26.28
CA LEU A 301 -16.96 -0.30 24.89
C LEU A 301 -15.54 -0.63 24.41
N GLU A 302 -14.52 -0.32 25.22
CA GLU A 302 -13.12 -0.63 24.90
C GLU A 302 -12.94 -2.13 24.63
N GLU A 303 -13.48 -2.99 25.50
CA GLU A 303 -13.40 -4.44 25.33
C GLU A 303 -14.14 -4.92 24.08
N VAL A 304 -15.31 -4.37 23.76
CA VAL A 304 -16.04 -4.68 22.53
C VAL A 304 -15.23 -4.29 21.30
N LEU A 305 -14.63 -3.10 21.28
CA LEU A 305 -13.77 -2.64 20.18
C LEU A 305 -12.56 -3.56 20.01
N ARG A 306 -11.85 -3.89 21.10
CA ARG A 306 -10.68 -4.76 21.05
C ARG A 306 -11.03 -6.16 20.57
N ARG A 307 -12.09 -6.77 21.10
CA ARG A 307 -12.54 -8.11 20.68
C ARG A 307 -13.07 -8.11 19.25
N GLY A 308 -13.87 -7.11 18.90
CA GLY A 308 -14.47 -6.98 17.58
C GLY A 308 -13.43 -6.76 16.50
N PHE A 309 -12.46 -5.85 16.69
CA PHE A 309 -11.34 -5.70 15.75
C PHE A 309 -10.43 -6.93 15.73
N ARG A 310 -10.18 -7.60 16.86
CA ARG A 310 -9.37 -8.81 16.86
C ARG A 310 -10.03 -9.96 16.09
N ALA A 311 -11.35 -10.12 16.22
CA ALA A 311 -12.11 -11.18 15.57
C ALA A 311 -12.53 -10.84 14.13
N GLY A 312 -12.68 -9.55 13.82
CA GLY A 312 -13.21 -9.02 12.58
C GLY A 312 -14.62 -8.46 12.74
N PHE A 313 -14.77 -7.14 12.65
CA PHE A 313 -16.08 -6.48 12.57
C PHE A 313 -16.67 -6.67 11.17
N LEU A 314 -17.94 -7.09 11.12
CA LEU A 314 -18.74 -6.80 9.93
C LEU A 314 -19.01 -5.30 9.90
N TRP A 315 -18.94 -4.70 8.72
CA TRP A 315 -19.11 -3.27 8.57
C TRP A 315 -20.01 -2.94 7.38
N ASP A 316 -20.67 -1.80 7.48
CA ASP A 316 -21.48 -1.21 6.43
C ASP A 316 -21.33 0.30 6.49
N LEU A 317 -21.16 0.95 5.35
CA LEU A 317 -21.08 2.41 5.23
C LEU A 317 -22.21 2.88 4.31
N SER A 318 -23.24 3.49 4.91
CA SER A 318 -24.38 4.05 4.19
C SER A 318 -24.38 5.57 4.33
N GLY A 319 -24.00 6.27 3.26
CA GLY A 319 -23.82 7.72 3.27
C GLY A 319 -22.68 8.12 4.22
N GLN A 320 -23.02 8.77 5.33
CA GLN A 320 -22.06 9.18 6.37
C GLN A 320 -22.08 8.26 7.60
N GLU A 321 -22.95 7.25 7.63
CA GLU A 321 -23.09 6.38 8.79
C GLU A 321 -22.29 5.09 8.60
N LEU A 322 -21.28 4.88 9.46
CA LEU A 322 -20.52 3.65 9.55
C LEU A 322 -21.09 2.78 10.67
N THR A 323 -21.57 1.59 10.32
CA THR A 323 -22.04 0.60 11.29
C THR A 323 -21.03 -0.54 11.43
N LEU A 324 -20.60 -0.85 12.65
CA LEU A 324 -19.76 -1.99 12.99
C LEU A 324 -20.55 -3.00 13.82
N ARG A 325 -20.48 -4.29 13.46
CA ARG A 325 -21.23 -5.38 14.11
C ARG A 325 -20.34 -6.53 14.54
N TYR A 326 -20.48 -6.99 15.78
CA TYR A 326 -19.76 -8.14 16.30
C TYR A 326 -20.56 -8.86 17.41
N LYS A 327 -20.92 -10.13 17.19
CA LYS A 327 -21.61 -10.99 18.18
C LYS A 327 -22.84 -10.34 18.87
N GLY A 328 -23.65 -9.60 18.10
CA GLY A 328 -24.83 -8.90 18.62
C GLY A 328 -24.56 -7.46 19.07
N GLU A 329 -23.31 -7.09 19.29
CA GLU A 329 -22.90 -5.71 19.55
C GLU A 329 -22.96 -4.90 18.26
N VAL A 330 -23.52 -3.69 18.33
CA VAL A 330 -23.67 -2.76 17.21
C VAL A 330 -23.15 -1.38 17.60
N LEU A 331 -22.14 -0.91 16.90
CA LEU A 331 -21.62 0.45 17.02
C LEU A 331 -21.98 1.22 15.76
N VAL A 332 -22.57 2.40 15.92
CA VAL A 332 -22.88 3.29 14.80
C VAL A 332 -22.08 4.55 14.97
N TYR A 333 -21.36 4.95 13.93
CA TYR A 333 -20.53 6.13 13.87
C TYR A 333 -21.00 7.06 12.74
N LEU A 334 -20.83 8.37 12.92
CA LEU A 334 -21.05 9.38 11.89
C LEU A 334 -19.71 9.93 11.42
N LYS A 335 -19.53 10.03 10.10
CA LYS A 335 -18.34 10.60 9.49
C LYS A 335 -18.24 12.09 9.82
N ILE A 336 -17.10 12.50 10.36
CA ILE A 336 -16.79 13.91 10.62
C ILE A 336 -16.32 14.56 9.32
N PRO A 337 -16.86 15.73 8.94
CA PRO A 337 -16.42 16.45 7.75
C PRO A 337 -14.92 16.80 7.80
N THR A 338 -14.21 16.52 6.71
CA THR A 338 -12.80 16.93 6.58
C THR A 338 -12.71 18.43 6.33
N VAL A 339 -12.17 19.15 7.31
CA VAL A 339 -11.96 20.60 7.26
C VAL A 339 -10.49 20.90 7.48
N VAL A 340 -9.92 21.76 6.63
CA VAL A 340 -8.56 22.27 6.82
C VAL A 340 -8.64 23.46 7.76
N TYR A 341 -7.91 23.35 8.87
CA TYR A 341 -7.78 24.38 9.89
C TYR A 341 -6.38 25.00 9.82
N GLU A 342 -6.27 26.32 9.94
CA GLU A 342 -4.99 27.03 9.93
C GLU A 342 -4.31 27.05 11.31
N ASN A 343 -5.08 26.96 12.39
CA ASN A 343 -4.62 27.12 13.76
C ASN A 343 -4.93 25.88 14.63
N GLY A 344 -4.44 24.70 14.25
CA GLY A 344 -4.59 23.49 15.04
C GLY A 344 -5.84 22.68 14.65
N LYS A 345 -6.55 22.11 15.63
CA LYS A 345 -7.83 21.43 15.39
C LYS A 345 -8.76 21.56 16.60
N PRO A 346 -10.09 21.53 16.41
CA PRO A 346 -11.03 21.58 17.52
C PRO A 346 -10.91 20.34 18.40
N SER A 347 -11.05 20.53 19.71
CA SER A 347 -11.17 19.43 20.69
C SER A 347 -12.58 18.84 20.75
N TYR A 348 -13.58 19.58 20.31
CA TYR A 348 -14.96 19.14 20.18
C TYR A 348 -15.29 18.87 18.71
N VAL A 349 -15.80 17.69 18.40
CA VAL A 349 -16.11 17.28 17.03
C VAL A 349 -17.61 17.17 16.79
N GLY A 350 -18.01 17.29 15.52
CA GLY A 350 -19.39 17.21 15.09
C GLY A 350 -19.50 16.65 13.68
N ASP A 351 -20.67 16.14 13.35
CA ASP A 351 -21.03 15.62 12.03
C ASP A 351 -21.33 16.73 11.01
N GLU A 352 -21.49 17.98 11.45
CA GLU A 352 -21.56 19.13 10.57
C GLU A 352 -20.59 20.24 11.00
N VAL A 353 -19.86 20.79 10.03
CA VAL A 353 -18.96 21.92 10.23
C VAL A 353 -19.23 22.97 9.16
N SER A 354 -19.43 24.22 9.58
CA SER A 354 -19.71 25.33 8.68
C SER A 354 -18.81 26.53 9.00
N ARG A 355 -18.29 27.18 7.95
CA ARG A 355 -17.57 28.45 8.10
C ARG A 355 -18.56 29.54 8.51
N CYS A 356 -18.26 30.28 9.56
CA CYS A 356 -19.10 31.40 10.00
C CYS A 356 -19.03 32.59 9.03
N PHE A 357 -17.92 32.74 8.32
CA PHE A 357 -17.68 33.82 7.35
C PHE A 357 -17.49 33.22 5.95
N LYS A 358 -18.46 33.45 5.06
CA LYS A 358 -18.52 32.80 3.73
C LYS A 358 -17.53 33.36 2.70
N ASN A 359 -17.07 34.60 2.89
CA ASN A 359 -16.29 35.35 1.89
C ASN A 359 -14.80 35.50 2.27
N ASP A 360 -14.33 34.76 3.27
CA ASP A 360 -12.92 34.76 3.67
C ASP A 360 -12.37 33.34 3.49
N ASP A 361 -11.37 33.20 2.62
CA ASP A 361 -10.80 31.91 2.23
C ASP A 361 -10.19 31.15 3.42
N SER A 362 -9.73 31.89 4.43
CA SER A 362 -9.07 31.37 5.64
C SER A 362 -10.03 30.81 6.71
N GLY A 363 -11.34 31.02 6.59
CA GLY A 363 -12.31 30.44 7.54
C GLY A 363 -12.00 30.73 9.02
N ARG A 364 -11.86 32.01 9.41
CA ARG A 364 -11.46 32.47 10.78
C ARG A 364 -12.20 31.82 11.96
N MET A 365 -13.40 31.33 11.73
CA MET A 365 -14.24 30.71 12.73
C MET A 365 -15.13 29.65 12.11
N PHE A 366 -15.24 28.52 12.79
CA PHE A 366 -16.10 27.42 12.41
C PHE A 366 -17.18 27.19 13.45
N ARG A 367 -18.40 26.96 12.98
CA ARG A 367 -19.49 26.43 13.79
C ARG A 367 -19.52 24.91 13.60
N ILE A 368 -19.37 24.19 14.70
CA ILE A 368 -19.38 22.74 14.76
C ILE A 368 -20.72 22.33 15.37
N ILE A 369 -21.48 21.50 14.69
CA ILE A 369 -22.75 20.96 15.16
C ILE A 369 -22.57 19.46 15.32
N ASN A 370 -22.93 18.96 16.51
CA ASN A 370 -23.00 17.55 16.81
C ASN A 370 -24.49 17.20 17.00
N THR A 371 -25.08 16.60 15.96
CA THR A 371 -26.49 16.22 15.96
C THR A 371 -26.79 15.08 16.92
N VAL A 372 -25.79 14.25 17.23
CA VAL A 372 -25.89 13.15 18.21
C VAL A 372 -26.10 13.68 19.62
N GLU A 373 -25.30 14.67 20.03
CA GLU A 373 -25.40 15.29 21.35
C GLU A 373 -26.46 16.38 21.43
N GLY A 374 -27.00 16.82 20.28
CA GLY A 374 -27.88 17.98 20.20
C GLY A 374 -27.18 19.27 20.62
N LYS A 375 -25.87 19.37 20.37
CA LYS A 375 -25.02 20.48 20.81
C LYS A 375 -24.29 21.11 19.64
N TRP A 376 -23.80 22.31 19.88
CA TRP A 376 -22.94 23.02 18.95
C TRP A 376 -21.82 23.72 19.71
N ALA A 377 -20.72 23.98 19.01
CA ALA A 377 -19.58 24.72 19.51
C ALA A 377 -19.02 25.64 18.42
N PHE A 378 -18.17 26.57 18.82
CA PHE A 378 -17.37 27.34 17.89
C PHE A 378 -15.89 27.05 18.06
N TYR A 379 -15.19 27.01 16.94
CA TYR A 379 -13.74 26.89 16.89
C TYR A 379 -13.14 28.16 16.30
N ASN A 380 -12.22 28.77 17.05
CA ASN A 380 -11.49 29.96 16.64
C ASN A 380 -10.22 29.55 15.89
N ASP A 381 -10.21 29.74 14.58
CA ASP A 381 -9.11 29.26 13.72
C ASP A 381 -8.07 30.36 13.38
N THR A 382 -8.18 31.53 14.01
CA THR A 382 -7.18 32.61 13.88
C THR A 382 -6.07 32.48 14.91
N ARG A 383 -4.84 32.83 14.49
CA ARG A 383 -3.65 32.93 15.36
C ARG A 383 -3.46 34.30 16.00
N VAL A 384 -4.22 35.31 15.57
CA VAL A 384 -3.92 36.74 15.83
C VAL A 384 -4.81 37.33 16.93
N TYR A 385 -6.02 36.81 17.11
CA TYR A 385 -6.97 37.31 18.10
C TYR A 385 -7.96 36.22 18.50
N ASN A 386 -8.64 36.45 19.63
CA ASN A 386 -9.70 35.55 20.10
C ASN A 386 -11.07 36.10 19.70
N LEU A 387 -11.86 35.29 19.01
CA LEU A 387 -13.27 35.57 18.76
C LEU A 387 -14.11 35.07 19.93
N CYS A 388 -14.92 35.96 20.50
CA CYS A 388 -15.88 35.62 21.54
C CYS A 388 -17.28 35.57 20.93
N VAL A 389 -18.04 34.53 21.24
CA VAL A 389 -19.45 34.42 20.83
C VAL A 389 -20.34 34.68 22.04
N SER A 390 -21.32 35.55 21.86
CA SER A 390 -22.41 35.73 22.81
C SER A 390 -23.71 35.27 22.15
N VAL A 391 -24.44 34.40 22.84
CA VAL A 391 -25.79 33.98 22.45
C VAL A 391 -26.75 34.79 23.29
N THR A 392 -27.66 35.50 22.63
CA THR A 392 -28.71 36.31 23.28
C THR A 392 -30.05 35.62 23.19
#